data_AF-A0A0H4QKQ6-F1
#
_entry.id   AF-A0A0H4QKQ6-F1
#
_cell.length_a   1.000
_cell.length_b   1.000
_cell.length_c   1.000
_cell.angle_alpha   90.00
_cell.angle_beta   90.00
_cell.angle_gamma   90.00
#
_symmetry.space_group_name_H-M   'P 1'
#
loop_
_entity.id
_entity.type
_entity.pdbx_description
1 polymer ?
#
loop_
_entity_poly.entity_id
_entity_poly.type
_entity_poly.pdbx_seq_one_letter_code
_entity_poly.pdbx_strand_id
1 'polypeptide(L)'
;MSRSRKIIRFTFWTNNLMYFFLALIYILTFAIKLQTSFMYLTLATVLGTGIVIYQIRYLRNNLGVKSLKEQYYFADDERERDISNRVTSELFKSMTYVLVGMVAITGVVANTYNLTTKQFGIVNVVMLVLALYFFNMRYYLLWDKYDIT
;
A
#
# COMPACT_ATOMS: atom_id res chain seq x y z
N MET A 1 23.95 5.55 -2.43
CA MET A 1 22.56 5.34 -1.98
C MET A 1 22.61 4.53 -0.69
N SER A 2 22.15 5.10 0.43
CA SER A 2 22.16 4.42 1.74
C SER A 2 21.35 3.11 1.68
N ARG A 3 21.65 2.19 2.61
CA ARG A 3 20.94 0.90 2.73
C ARG A 3 19.43 1.12 2.86
N SER A 4 19.05 2.10 3.68
CA SER A 4 17.68 2.50 3.98
C SER A 4 16.97 3.03 2.75
N ARG A 5 17.64 3.85 1.93
CA ARG A 5 17.07 4.34 0.66
C ARG A 5 16.89 3.21 -0.35
N LYS A 6 17.81 2.22 -0.42
CA LYS A 6 17.64 1.02 -1.26
C LYS A 6 16.42 0.21 -0.84
N ILE A 7 16.24 -0.01 0.47
CA ILE A 7 15.08 -0.72 1.02
C ILE A 7 13.79 0.01 0.68
N ILE A 8 13.75 1.34 0.86
CA ILE A 8 12.54 2.14 0.63
C ILE A 8 12.16 2.20 -0.84
N ARG A 9 13.15 2.36 -1.73
CA ARG A 9 12.89 2.30 -3.17
C ARG A 9 12.37 0.92 -3.57
N PHE A 10 12.97 -0.15 -3.07
CA PHE A 10 12.50 -1.51 -3.34
C PHE A 10 11.06 -1.71 -2.87
N THR A 11 10.78 -1.40 -1.60
CA THR A 11 9.46 -1.51 -1.00
C THR A 11 8.41 -0.67 -1.73
N PHE A 12 8.76 0.55 -2.16
CA PHE A 12 7.88 1.40 -2.95
C PHE A 12 7.42 0.72 -4.25
N TRP A 13 8.36 0.17 -5.03
CA TRP A 13 8.05 -0.50 -6.29
C TRP A 13 7.30 -1.82 -6.09
N THR A 14 7.67 -2.62 -5.09
CA THR A 14 6.96 -3.88 -4.80
C THR A 14 5.55 -3.64 -4.32
N ASN A 15 5.32 -2.61 -3.50
CA ASN A 15 3.98 -2.22 -3.05
C ASN A 15 3.12 -1.74 -4.23
N ASN A 16 3.65 -0.88 -5.11
CA ASN A 16 2.92 -0.43 -6.29
C ASN A 16 2.54 -1.58 -7.23
N LEU A 17 3.44 -2.56 -7.39
CA LEU A 17 3.19 -3.75 -8.18
C LEU A 17 2.10 -4.63 -7.53
N MET A 18 2.12 -4.79 -6.21
CA MET A 18 1.06 -5.49 -5.47
C MET A 18 -0.30 -4.79 -5.61
N TYR A 19 -0.35 -3.46 -5.45
CA TYR A 19 -1.59 -2.69 -5.58
C TYR A 19 -2.13 -2.73 -7.01
N PHE A 20 -1.26 -2.73 -8.02
CA PHE A 20 -1.64 -2.89 -9.41
C PHE A 20 -2.33 -4.24 -9.64
N PHE A 21 -1.74 -5.34 -9.15
CA PHE A 21 -2.37 -6.65 -9.25
C PHE A 21 -3.69 -6.73 -8.50
N LEU A 22 -3.77 -6.12 -7.31
CA LEU A 22 -5.01 -6.08 -6.52
C LEU A 22 -6.13 -5.32 -7.26
N ALA A 23 -5.80 -4.18 -7.86
CA ALA A 23 -6.73 -3.41 -8.68
C ALA A 23 -7.19 -4.19 -9.93
N LEU A 24 -6.25 -4.80 -10.65
CA LEU A 24 -6.52 -5.56 -11.88
C LEU A 24 -7.46 -6.74 -11.60
N ILE A 25 -7.18 -7.50 -10.55
CA ILE A 25 -7.98 -8.66 -10.16
C ILE A 25 -9.38 -8.23 -9.73
N TYR A 26 -9.49 -7.12 -9.01
CA TYR A 26 -10.78 -6.58 -8.61
C TYR A 26 -11.62 -6.19 -9.83
N ILE A 27 -11.03 -5.49 -10.80
CA ILE A 27 -11.68 -5.13 -12.06
C ILE A 27 -12.15 -6.40 -12.80
N LEU A 28 -11.27 -7.40 -12.94
CA LEU A 28 -11.59 -8.65 -13.63
C LEU A 28 -12.72 -9.44 -12.95
N THR A 29 -12.70 -9.52 -11.62
CA THR A 29 -13.71 -10.22 -10.82
C THR A 29 -15.10 -9.57 -10.93
N PHE A 30 -15.16 -8.25 -11.10
CA PHE A 30 -16.42 -7.52 -11.23
C PHE A 30 -16.91 -7.37 -12.67
N ALA A 31 -16.00 -7.32 -13.64
CA ALA A 31 -16.32 -7.22 -15.07
C ALA A 31 -16.78 -8.56 -15.67
N ILE A 32 -16.25 -9.68 -15.18
CA ILE A 32 -16.55 -11.02 -15.70
C ILE A 32 -17.49 -11.72 -14.72
N LYS A 33 -18.69 -12.09 -15.17
CA LYS A 33 -19.76 -12.67 -14.33
C LYS A 33 -19.25 -13.83 -13.44
N LEU A 34 -19.68 -13.80 -12.18
CA LEU A 34 -19.35 -14.56 -10.96
C LEU A 34 -18.71 -15.97 -11.03
N GLN A 35 -18.79 -16.72 -12.12
CA GLN A 35 -18.45 -18.15 -12.13
C GLN A 35 -16.93 -18.42 -12.13
N THR A 36 -16.12 -17.45 -12.54
CA THR A 36 -14.64 -17.49 -12.48
C THR A 36 -14.05 -16.71 -11.30
N SER A 37 -14.89 -16.14 -10.42
CA SER A 37 -14.46 -15.29 -9.30
C SER A 37 -13.52 -16.02 -8.32
N PHE A 38 -13.76 -17.29 -8.05
CA PHE A 38 -12.90 -18.11 -7.18
C PHE A 38 -11.49 -18.32 -7.77
N MET A 39 -11.39 -18.50 -9.09
CA MET A 39 -10.10 -18.64 -9.77
C MET A 39 -9.29 -17.35 -9.70
N TYR A 40 -9.93 -16.19 -9.94
CA TYR A 40 -9.25 -14.89 -9.84
C TYR A 40 -8.85 -14.56 -8.40
N LEU A 41 -9.69 -14.88 -7.41
CA LEU A 41 -9.37 -14.71 -6.00
C LEU A 41 -8.19 -15.60 -5.56
N THR A 42 -8.17 -16.84 -6.03
CA THR A 42 -7.07 -17.78 -5.78
C THR A 42 -5.78 -17.27 -6.42
N LEU A 43 -5.85 -16.84 -7.68
CA LEU A 43 -4.70 -16.24 -8.38
C LEU A 43 -4.19 -14.99 -7.66
N ALA A 44 -5.09 -14.13 -7.15
CA ALA A 44 -4.73 -12.96 -6.34
C ALA A 44 -3.96 -13.33 -5.08
N THR A 45 -4.46 -14.36 -4.40
CA THR A 45 -3.88 -14.81 -3.14
C THR A 45 -2.51 -15.41 -3.39
N VAL A 46 -2.35 -16.24 -4.43
CA VAL A 46 -1.07 -16.83 -4.81
C VAL A 46 -0.06 -15.77 -5.25
N LEU A 47 -0.46 -14.84 -6.13
CA LEU A 47 0.42 -13.77 -6.60
C LEU A 47 0.80 -12.82 -5.46
N GLY A 48 -0.18 -12.39 -4.65
CA GLY A 48 0.05 -11.52 -3.49
C GLY A 48 0.99 -12.17 -2.48
N THR A 49 0.75 -13.44 -2.13
CA THR A 49 1.63 -14.20 -1.22
C THR A 49 3.02 -14.36 -1.82
N GLY A 50 3.13 -14.64 -3.12
CA GLY A 50 4.40 -14.74 -3.83
C GLY A 50 5.21 -13.44 -3.80
N ILE A 51 4.55 -12.28 -4.02
CA ILE A 51 5.18 -10.96 -3.94
C ILE A 51 5.69 -10.69 -2.52
N VAL A 52 4.88 -10.98 -1.50
CA VAL A 52 5.28 -10.79 -0.09
C VAL A 52 6.46 -11.70 0.27
N ILE A 53 6.42 -12.98 -0.10
CA ILE A 53 7.53 -13.92 0.14
C ILE A 53 8.80 -13.44 -0.57
N TYR A 54 8.68 -13.00 -1.83
CA TYR A 54 9.80 -12.46 -2.60
C TYR A 54 10.38 -11.22 -1.93
N GLN A 55 9.53 -10.29 -1.48
CA GLN A 55 9.94 -9.09 -0.79
C GLN A 55 10.72 -9.43 0.49
N ILE A 56 10.18 -10.30 1.34
CA ILE A 56 10.84 -10.76 2.58
C ILE A 56 12.19 -11.40 2.27
N ARG A 57 12.24 -12.29 1.27
CA ARG A 57 13.48 -12.98 0.88
C ARG A 57 14.53 -12.02 0.35
N TYR A 58 14.13 -11.04 -0.47
CA TYR A 58 15.03 -10.03 -1.01
C TYR A 58 15.58 -9.12 0.10
N LEU A 59 14.70 -8.64 1.00
CA LEU A 59 15.09 -7.82 2.15
C LEU A 59 16.09 -8.55 3.05
N ARG A 60 15.86 -9.83 3.34
CA ARG A 60 16.73 -10.64 4.20
C ARG A 60 18.07 -10.98 3.55
N ASN A 61 18.05 -11.50 2.32
CA ASN A 61 19.24 -12.07 1.69
C ASN A 61 20.12 -11.02 1.01
N ASN A 62 19.53 -9.97 0.42
CA ASN A 62 20.27 -8.98 -0.38
C ASN A 62 20.49 -7.66 0.37
N LEU A 63 19.61 -7.33 1.32
CA LEU A 63 19.68 -6.08 2.09
C LEU A 63 19.95 -6.30 3.58
N GLY A 64 20.21 -7.54 4.00
CA GLY A 64 20.68 -7.90 5.35
C GLY A 64 19.66 -7.66 6.48
N VAL A 65 18.37 -7.48 6.17
CA VAL A 65 17.33 -7.22 7.18
C VAL A 65 17.16 -8.48 8.04
N LYS A 66 17.55 -8.41 9.32
CA LYS A 66 17.55 -9.57 10.23
C LYS A 66 16.17 -9.89 10.80
N SER A 67 15.34 -8.87 11.03
CA SER A 67 14.00 -8.99 11.60
C SER A 67 13.07 -7.93 11.05
N LEU A 68 11.92 -8.34 10.50
CA LEU A 68 10.85 -7.42 10.09
C LEU A 68 9.93 -7.02 11.27
N LYS A 69 10.14 -7.61 12.45
CA LYS A 69 9.35 -7.30 13.66
C LYS A 69 9.81 -6.01 14.34
N GLU A 70 11.04 -5.59 14.07
CA GLU A 70 11.55 -4.34 14.63
C GLU A 70 10.94 -3.16 13.87
N GLN A 71 10.36 -2.24 14.62
CA GLN A 71 9.72 -1.01 14.11
C GLN A 71 10.65 -0.18 13.20
N TYR A 72 11.95 -0.43 13.32
CA TYR A 72 13.03 0.20 12.56
C TYR A 72 13.97 -0.83 11.91
N TYR A 73 13.44 -1.88 11.26
CA TYR A 73 14.26 -2.91 10.60
C TYR A 73 15.25 -2.41 9.53
N PHE A 74 15.15 -1.13 9.20
CA PHE A 74 15.92 -0.38 8.21
C PHE A 74 16.71 0.78 8.80
N ALA A 75 16.53 1.19 10.06
CA ALA A 75 17.26 2.33 10.62
C ALA A 75 18.41 1.84 11.51
N ASP A 76 19.61 1.79 10.93
CA ASP A 76 20.81 1.34 11.65
C ASP A 76 21.34 2.44 12.59
N ASP A 77 21.11 3.73 12.26
CA ASP A 77 21.63 4.89 13.00
C ASP A 77 20.52 5.82 13.57
N GLU A 78 20.86 6.63 14.59
CA GLU A 78 19.92 7.56 15.25
C GLU A 78 19.26 8.56 14.30
N ARG A 79 19.99 9.04 13.28
CA ARG A 79 19.46 9.92 12.24
C ARG A 79 18.32 9.26 11.46
N GLU A 80 18.49 7.99 11.08
CA GLU A 80 17.48 7.26 10.31
C GLU A 80 16.24 6.95 11.17
N ARG A 81 16.41 6.78 12.48
CA ARG A 81 15.29 6.65 13.43
C ARG A 81 14.51 7.95 13.56
N ASP A 82 15.18 9.10 13.64
CA ASP A 82 14.51 10.40 13.68
C ASP A 82 13.73 10.68 12.38
N ILE A 83 14.34 10.39 11.23
CA ILE A 83 13.65 10.46 9.93
C ILE A 83 12.40 9.55 9.94
N SER A 84 12.54 8.31 10.40
CA SER A 84 11.43 7.36 10.51
C SER A 84 10.28 7.88 11.35
N ASN A 85 10.58 8.47 12.50
CA ASN A 85 9.58 9.06 13.39
C ASN A 85 8.84 10.22 12.74
N ARG A 86 9.57 11.13 12.09
CA ARG A 86 8.97 12.27 11.38
C ARG A 86 8.07 11.81 10.24
N VAL A 87 8.54 10.86 9.42
CA VAL A 87 7.76 10.28 8.32
C VAL A 87 6.50 9.60 8.85
N THR A 88 6.63 8.80 9.90
CA THR A 88 5.50 8.07 10.50
C THR A 88 4.46 9.04 11.08
N SER A 89 4.89 10.09 11.79
CA SER A 89 4.00 11.12 12.33
C SER A 89 3.21 11.84 11.23
N GLU A 90 3.88 12.24 10.15
CA GLU A 90 3.23 12.90 9.01
C GLU A 90 2.30 11.97 8.22
N LEU A 91 2.63 10.67 8.16
CA LEU A 91 1.75 9.65 7.58
C LEU A 91 0.50 9.43 8.40
N PHE A 92 0.59 9.38 9.73
CA PHE A 92 -0.59 9.26 10.59
C PHE A 92 -1.55 10.44 10.40
N LYS A 93 -1.03 11.67 10.35
CA LYS A 93 -1.85 12.86 10.04
C LYS A 93 -2.53 12.71 8.68
N SER A 94 -1.76 12.33 7.66
CA SER A 94 -2.27 12.10 6.30
C SER A 94 -3.35 11.01 6.28
N MET A 95 -3.20 9.96 7.11
CA MET A 95 -4.13 8.84 7.19
C MET A 95 -5.50 9.26 7.72
N THR A 96 -5.54 10.11 8.75
CA THR A 96 -6.80 10.65 9.24
C THR A 96 -7.54 11.42 8.15
N TYR A 97 -6.86 12.31 7.41
CA TYR A 97 -7.51 13.07 6.33
C TYR A 97 -8.00 12.18 5.18
N VAL A 98 -7.22 11.17 4.79
CA VAL A 98 -7.61 10.24 3.73
C VAL A 98 -8.83 9.44 4.16
N LEU A 99 -8.88 8.91 5.39
CA LEU A 99 -10.03 8.15 5.88
C LEU A 99 -11.29 9.01 5.95
N VAL A 100 -11.19 10.23 6.47
CA VAL A 100 -12.32 11.18 6.51
C VAL A 100 -12.79 11.52 5.09
N GLY A 101 -11.85 11.81 4.19
CA GLY A 101 -12.15 12.09 2.78
C GLY A 101 -12.80 10.90 2.08
N MET A 102 -12.33 9.68 2.33
CA MET A 102 -12.92 8.45 1.80
C MET A 102 -14.39 8.33 2.22
N VAL A 103 -14.68 8.44 3.52
CA VAL A 103 -16.05 8.34 4.06
C VAL A 103 -16.96 9.43 3.49
N ALA A 104 -16.46 10.67 3.40
CA ALA A 104 -17.23 11.77 2.83
C ALA A 104 -17.56 11.51 1.35
N ILE A 105 -16.57 11.08 0.56
CA ILE A 105 -16.76 10.79 -0.87
C ILE A 105 -17.71 9.61 -1.06
N THR A 106 -17.53 8.49 -0.36
CA THR A 106 -18.47 7.35 -0.47
C THR A 106 -19.87 7.74 -0.04
N GLY A 107 -20.04 8.54 1.01
CA GLY A 107 -21.34 9.05 1.44
C GLY A 107 -22.02 9.91 0.37
N VAL A 108 -21.30 10.88 -0.20
CA VAL A 108 -21.82 11.77 -1.26
C VAL A 108 -22.18 10.97 -2.51
N VAL A 109 -21.30 10.09 -2.99
CA VAL A 109 -21.54 9.28 -4.18
C VAL A 109 -22.71 8.31 -3.96
N ALA A 110 -22.79 7.68 -2.79
CA ALA A 110 -23.90 6.78 -2.45
C ALA A 110 -25.25 7.51 -2.48
N ASN A 111 -25.33 8.69 -1.86
CA ASN A 111 -26.55 9.48 -1.81
C ASN A 111 -26.95 10.07 -3.18
N THR A 112 -25.96 10.54 -3.95
CA THR A 112 -26.23 11.21 -5.24
C THR A 112 -26.67 10.23 -6.31
N TYR A 113 -26.08 9.03 -6.35
CA TYR A 113 -26.31 8.05 -7.42
C TYR A 113 -27.19 6.86 -7.01
N ASN A 114 -27.71 6.85 -5.77
CA ASN A 114 -28.51 5.74 -5.21
C ASN A 114 -27.85 4.37 -5.48
N LEU A 115 -26.58 4.24 -5.10
CA LEU A 115 -25.79 3.07 -5.43
C LEU A 115 -26.42 1.79 -4.86
N THR A 116 -26.47 0.74 -5.68
CA THR A 116 -26.76 -0.61 -5.19
C THR A 116 -25.65 -1.09 -4.24
N THR A 117 -25.94 -2.07 -3.38
CA THR A 117 -24.93 -2.67 -2.47
C THR A 117 -23.67 -3.12 -3.22
N LYS A 118 -23.84 -3.66 -4.43
CA LYS A 118 -22.71 -4.08 -5.28
C LYS A 118 -21.86 -2.89 -5.72
N GLN A 119 -22.48 -1.82 -6.20
CA GLN A 119 -21.77 -0.61 -6.62
C GLN A 119 -21.12 0.11 -5.44
N PHE A 120 -21.78 0.14 -4.28
CA PHE A 120 -21.22 0.68 -3.05
C PHE A 120 -19.94 -0.07 -2.65
N GLY A 121 -19.95 -1.41 -2.73
CA GLY A 121 -18.74 -2.22 -2.51
C GLY A 121 -17.60 -1.87 -3.47
N ILE A 122 -17.91 -1.68 -4.76
CA ILE A 122 -16.93 -1.28 -5.79
C ILE A 122 -16.28 0.06 -5.47
N VAL A 123 -17.09 1.08 -5.15
CA VAL A 123 -16.57 2.41 -4.84
C VAL A 123 -15.65 2.36 -3.63
N ASN A 124 -16.02 1.63 -2.57
CA ASN A 124 -15.17 1.50 -1.37
C ASN A 124 -13.83 0.82 -1.68
N VAL A 125 -13.81 -0.24 -2.49
CA VAL A 125 -12.56 -0.91 -2.85
C VAL A 125 -11.67 -0.02 -3.72
N VAL A 126 -12.25 0.69 -4.70
CA VAL A 126 -11.50 1.65 -5.53
C VAL A 126 -10.88 2.73 -4.65
N MET A 127 -11.65 3.30 -3.72
CA MET A 127 -11.15 4.30 -2.78
C MET A 127 -10.03 3.75 -1.89
N LEU A 128 -10.14 2.50 -1.43
CA LEU A 128 -9.12 1.84 -0.63
C LEU A 128 -7.82 1.62 -1.41
N VAL A 129 -7.90 1.18 -2.67
CA VAL A 129 -6.73 1.04 -3.55
C VAL A 129 -6.05 2.39 -3.78
N LEU A 130 -6.83 3.45 -4.06
CA LEU A 130 -6.31 4.81 -4.23
C LEU A 130 -5.62 5.31 -2.95
N ALA A 131 -6.21 5.03 -1.78
CA ALA A 131 -5.61 5.37 -0.50
C ALA A 131 -4.26 4.64 -0.29
N LEU A 132 -4.18 3.35 -0.61
CA LEU A 132 -2.93 2.59 -0.52
C LEU A 132 -1.83 3.16 -1.44
N TYR A 133 -2.18 3.50 -2.69
CA TYR A 133 -1.27 4.19 -3.61
C TYR A 133 -0.80 5.54 -3.04
N PHE A 134 -1.73 6.35 -2.54
CA PHE A 134 -1.42 7.65 -1.95
C PHE A 134 -0.47 7.50 -0.76
N PHE A 135 -0.72 6.55 0.15
CA PHE A 135 0.16 6.31 1.30
C PHE A 135 1.56 5.87 0.89
N ASN A 136 1.67 4.95 -0.08
CA ASN A 136 2.97 4.48 -0.55
C ASN A 136 3.77 5.59 -1.24
N MET A 137 3.10 6.44 -2.04
CA MET A 137 3.71 7.62 -2.64
C MET A 137 4.12 8.65 -1.57
N ARG A 138 3.24 8.94 -0.61
CA ARG A 138 3.50 9.89 0.48
C ARG A 138 4.66 9.42 1.35
N TYR A 139 4.72 8.13 1.69
CA TYR A 139 5.84 7.53 2.43
C TYR A 139 7.16 7.72 1.67
N TYR A 140 7.18 7.41 0.38
CA TYR A 140 8.38 7.57 -0.47
C TYR A 140 8.85 9.03 -0.55
N LEU A 141 7.92 9.96 -0.79
CA LEU A 141 8.23 11.40 -0.90
C LEU A 141 8.67 12.02 0.43
N LEU A 142 8.03 11.66 1.54
CA LEU A 142 8.43 12.14 2.86
C LEU A 142 9.83 11.63 3.21
N TRP A 143 10.13 10.38 2.90
CA TRP A 143 11.46 9.84 3.14
C TRP A 143 12.53 10.55 2.32
N ASP A 144 12.28 10.76 1.03
CA ASP A 144 13.21 11.49 0.16
C ASP A 144 13.42 12.93 0.66
N LYS A 145 12.36 13.60 1.12
CA LYS A 145 12.43 14.94 1.71
C LYS A 145 13.32 14.97 2.96
N TYR A 146 13.13 14.04 3.90
CA TYR A 146 13.84 14.07 5.18
C TYR A 146 15.26 13.49 5.12
N ASP A 147 15.57 12.63 4.14
CA ASP A 147 16.92 12.09 3.92
C ASP A 147 17.87 13.14 3.32
N ILE A 148 17.34 14.13 2.57
CA ILE A 148 18.10 15.25 1.99
C ILE A 148 18.45 16.32 3.03
N THR A 149 17.62 16.49 4.07
CA THR A 149 17.87 17.38 5.23
C THR A 149 18.79 16.76 6.27
#